data_AF-A0A7D7LV86-F1
#
_entry.id   AF-A0A7D7LV86-F1
#
_cell.length_a   1.000
_cell.length_b   1.000
_cell.length_c   1.000
_cell.angle_alpha   90.00
_cell.angle_beta   90.00
_cell.angle_gamma   90.00
#
_symmetry.space_group_name_H-M   'P 1'
#
loop_
_entity.id
_entity.type
_entity.pdbx_description
1 polymer ?
#
loop_
_entity_poly.entity_id
_entity_poly.type
_entity_poly.pdbx_seq_one_letter_code
_entity_poly.pdbx_strand_id
1 'polypeptide(L)' 'MARVEEMLEAEQVMVRLIARYPAAQAGDIEERVRVIHKRFTSCKVRNFVPLLVEKAAVQEITDSAAAPVSRLAGP' A
#
# COMPACT_ATOMS: atom_id res chain seq x y z
N MET A 1 -7.03 -19.90 10.17
CA MET A 1 -7.81 -19.57 8.98
C MET A 1 -7.83 -18.06 8.74
N ALA A 2 -8.50 -17.25 9.58
CA ALA A 2 -8.63 -15.79 9.39
C ALA A 2 -7.34 -14.99 9.08
N ARG A 3 -6.20 -15.31 9.70
CA ARG A 3 -4.92 -14.61 9.44
C ARG A 3 -4.31 -14.92 8.05
N VAL A 4 -4.58 -16.11 7.52
CA VAL A 4 -4.10 -16.55 6.20
C VAL A 4 -5.01 -15.96 5.12
N GLU A 5 -6.33 -15.97 5.33
CA GLU A 5 -7.30 -15.29 4.45
C GLU A 5 -7.02 -13.79 4.36
N GLU A 6 -6.75 -13.12 5.49
CA GLU A 6 -6.42 -11.69 5.50
C GLU A 6 -5.13 -11.39 4.70
N MET A 7 -4.12 -12.26 4.79
CA MET A 7 -2.89 -12.09 4.03
C MET A 7 -3.11 -12.32 2.54
N LEU A 8 -3.97 -13.29 2.18
CA LEU A 8 -4.39 -13.54 0.81
C LEU A 8 -5.16 -12.34 0.23
N GLU A 9 -6.05 -11.73 1.03
CA GLU A 9 -6.79 -10.53 0.64
C GLU A 9 -5.85 -9.32 0.47
N ALA A 10 -4.84 -9.17 1.33
CA ALA A 10 -3.81 -8.15 1.19
C ALA A 10 -2.94 -8.37 -0.06
N GLU A 11 -2.64 -9.62 -0.42
CA GLU A 11 -1.96 -9.96 -1.67
C GLU A 11 -2.79 -9.58 -2.90
N GLN A 12 -4.11 -9.82 -2.87
CA GLN A 12 -4.99 -9.38 -3.94
C GLN A 12 -5.06 -7.84 -4.05
N VAL A 13 -4.99 -7.12 -2.93
CA VAL A 13 -4.84 -5.66 -2.91
C VAL A 13 -3.55 -5.25 -3.63
N MET A 14 -2.42 -5.91 -3.38
CA MET A 14 -1.16 -5.62 -4.08
C MET A 14 -1.27 -5.80 -5.59
N VAL A 15 -1.85 -6.92 -6.06
CA VAL A 15 -2.06 -7.18 -7.49
C VAL A 15 -2.89 -6.08 -8.15
N ARG A 16 -3.97 -5.64 -7.50
CA ARG A 16 -4.81 -4.54 -8.01
C ARG A 16 -4.06 -3.21 -8.07
N LEU A 17 -3.27 -2.89 -7.05
CA LEU A 17 -2.51 -1.65 -7.02
C LEU A 17 -1.41 -1.61 -8.08
N ILE A 18 -0.68 -2.72 -8.28
CA ILE A 18 0.33 -2.82 -9.34
C ILE A 18 -0.30 -2.62 -10.72
N ALA A 19 -1.45 -3.26 -10.98
CA ALA A 19 -2.17 -3.07 -12.24
C ALA A 19 -2.70 -1.64 -12.42
N ARG A 20 -3.11 -0.97 -11.33
CA ARG A 20 -3.66 0.39 -11.34
C ARG A 20 -2.59 1.47 -11.49
N TYR A 21 -1.37 1.24 -10.99
CA TYR A 21 -0.28 2.20 -10.99
C TYR A 21 0.97 1.65 -11.71
N PRO A 22 0.90 1.43 -13.04
CA PRO A 22 2.03 0.84 -13.78
C PRO A 22 3.27 1.75 -13.84
N ALA A 23 3.13 3.04 -13.53
CA ALA A 23 4.24 3.99 -13.44
C ALA A 23 5.00 3.92 -12.10
N ALA A 24 4.41 3.29 -11.07
CA ALA A 24 5.08 3.07 -9.79
C ALA A 24 5.79 1.71 -9.79
N GLN A 25 6.95 1.63 -9.13
CA GLN A 25 7.69 0.38 -9.03
C GLN A 25 6.90 -0.63 -8.17
N ALA A 26 6.72 -1.85 -8.67
CA ALA A 26 5.95 -2.88 -7.97
C ALA A 26 6.49 -3.16 -6.54
N GLY A 27 7.82 -3.20 -6.38
CA GLY A 27 8.46 -3.37 -5.07
C GLY A 27 8.14 -2.25 -4.07
N ASP A 28 7.97 -1.01 -4.55
CA ASP A 28 7.58 0.11 -3.68
C ASP A 28 6.13 -0.01 -3.24
N ILE A 29 5.24 -0.47 -4.14
CA ILE A 29 3.83 -0.75 -3.81
C ILE A 29 3.74 -1.86 -2.78
N GLU A 30 4.46 -2.97 -2.99
CA GLU A 30 4.49 -4.11 -2.07
C GLU A 30 4.98 -3.71 -0.68
N GLU A 31 6.07 -2.95 -0.59
CA GLU A 31 6.61 -2.53 0.70
C GLU A 31 5.65 -1.58 1.43
N ARG A 32 5.02 -0.64 0.72
CA ARG A 32 4.00 0.26 1.31
C ARG A 32 2.82 -0.53 1.88
N VAL A 33 2.26 -1.46 1.11
CA VAL A 33 1.16 -2.33 1.57
C VAL A 33 1.59 -3.12 2.81
N ARG A 34 2.79 -3.70 2.81
CA ARG A 34 3.33 -4.45 3.95
C ARG A 34 3.48 -3.58 5.20
N VAL A 35 4.04 -2.38 5.06
CA VAL A 35 4.20 -1.41 6.16
C VAL A 35 2.85 -1.00 6.72
N ILE A 36 1.89 -0.65 5.86
CA ILE A 36 0.54 -0.25 6.27
C ILE A 36 -0.16 -1.42 6.98
N HIS A 37 -0.10 -2.63 6.43
CA HIS A 37 -0.70 -3.82 7.05
C HIS A 37 -0.12 -4.12 8.44
N LYS A 38 1.20 -3.92 8.64
CA LYS A 38 1.83 -4.07 9.96
C LYS A 38 1.21 -3.15 11.01
N ARG A 39 0.73 -1.95 10.65
CA ARG A 39 0.05 -1.02 11.57
C ARG A 39 -1.22 -1.61 12.20
N PHE A 40 -1.85 -2.59 11.55
CA PHE A 40 -3.08 -3.23 12.03
C PHE A 40 -2.86 -4.54 12.80
N THR A 41 -1.61 -4.98 12.97
CA THR A 41 -1.29 -6.27 13.61
C THR A 41 -1.74 -6.37 15.07
N SER A 42 -1.91 -5.24 15.76
CA SER A 42 -2.40 -5.15 17.14
C SER A 42 -3.91 -4.87 17.24
N CYS A 43 -4.61 -4.67 16.12
CA CYS A 43 -6.04 -4.34 16.11
C CYS A 43 -6.90 -5.58 16.40
N LYS A 44 -7.91 -5.43 17.28
CA LYS A 44 -8.83 -6.51 17.67
C LYS A 44 -9.89 -6.81 16.60
N VAL A 45 -10.28 -5.81 15.80
CA VAL A 45 -11.24 -5.95 14.70
C VAL A 45 -10.46 -5.85 13.39
N ARG A 46 -10.52 -6.90 12.56
CA ARG A 46 -9.67 -7.01 11.37
C ARG A 46 -10.42 -7.19 10.04
N ASN A 47 -11.76 -7.28 10.09
CA ASN A 47 -12.62 -7.51 8.93
C ASN A 47 -12.49 -6.44 7.83
N PHE A 48 -11.95 -5.27 8.17
CA PHE A 48 -11.79 -4.14 7.26
C PHE A 48 -10.33 -3.81 6.95
N VAL A 49 -9.37 -4.59 7.48
CA VAL A 49 -7.94 -4.33 7.29
C VAL A 49 -7.56 -4.28 5.81
N PRO A 50 -8.00 -5.22 4.94
CA PRO A 50 -7.66 -5.15 3.51
C PRO A 50 -8.14 -3.86 2.83
N LEU A 51 -9.37 -3.42 3.14
CA LEU A 51 -9.92 -2.17 2.59
C LEU A 51 -9.19 -0.93 3.10
N LEU A 52 -8.82 -0.90 4.38
CA LEU A 52 -8.06 0.20 4.97
C LEU A 52 -6.63 0.26 4.43
N VAL A 53 -6.01 -0.90 4.21
CA VAL A 53 -4.69 -1.02 3.58
C VAL A 53 -4.74 -0.50 2.15
N GLU A 54 -5.72 -0.93 1.35
CA GLU A 54 -5.91 -0.46 -0.03
C GLU A 54 -6.10 1.06 -0.08
N LYS A 55 -6.99 1.61 0.76
CA LYS A 55 -7.24 3.06 0.81
C LYS A 55 -5.99 3.85 1.19
N ALA A 56 -5.24 3.41 2.20
CA ALA A 56 -4.03 4.08 2.64
C ALA A 56 -2.91 3.98 1.59
N ALA A 57 -2.76 2.84 0.92
CA ALA A 57 -1.76 2.67 -0.13
C ALA A 57 -2.06 3.56 -1.35
N VAL A 58 -3.32 3.66 -1.77
CA VAL A 58 -3.77 4.60 -2.81
C VAL A 58 -3.38 6.03 -2.44
N GLN A 59 -3.65 6.44 -1.20
CA GLN A 59 -3.32 7.79 -0.74
C GLN A 59 -1.79 8.04 -0.78
N GLU A 60 -0.98 7.15 -0.21
CA GLU A 60 0.48 7.31 -0.19
C GLU A 60 1.09 7.31 -1.60
N ILE A 61 0.55 6.51 -2.54
CA ILE A 61 0.98 6.49 -3.95
C ILE A 61 0.62 7.80 -4.65
N THR A 62 -0.61 8.27 -4.51
CA THR A 62 -1.07 9.52 -5.11
C THR A 62 -0.31 10.73 -4.55
N ASP A 63 -0.08 10.79 -3.24
CA ASP A 63 0.68 11.88 -2.61
C ASP A 63 2.15 11.88 -3.06
N SER A 64 2.75 10.69 -3.21
CA SER A 64 4.12 10.57 -3.75
C SER A 64 4.22 10.99 -5.22
N ALA A 65 3.18 10.74 -6.01
CA ALA A 65 3.11 11.18 -7.42
C ALA A 65 2.82 12.68 -7.56
N ALA A 66 2.11 13.27 -6.59
CA ALA A 66 1.75 14.69 -6.57
C ALA A 66 2.86 15.58 -5.98
N ALA A 67 3.79 15.02 -5.19
CA ALA A 67 4.94 15.76 -4.70
C ALA A 67 5.85 16.17 -5.88
N PRO A 68 6.02 17.48 -6.17
CA PRO A 68 6.97 17.89 -7.18
C PRO A 68 8.36 17.43 -6.76
N VAL A 69 9.10 16.83 -7.69
CA VAL A 69 10.50 16.44 -7.53
C VAL A 69 11.33 17.71 -7.33
N SER A 70 11.33 18.26 -6.11
CA SER A 70 12.25 19.31 -5.71
C SER A 70 13.60 18.67 -5.45
N ARG A 71 14.30 18.37 -6.55
CA ARG A 71 15.72 18.06 -6.55
C ARG A 71 16.42 18.64 -7.77
N LEU A 72 16.18 19.93 -8.00
CA LEU A 72 17.09 20.81 -8.71
C LEU A 72 17.65 21.82 -7.71
N ALA A 73 18.74 21.46 -7.06
CA ALA A 73 19.64 22.39 -6.39
C ALA A 73 21.04 21.75 -6.31
N GLY A 74 21.73 21.72 -7.45
CA GLY A 74 23.17 21.92 -7.51
C GLY A 74 23.37 23.36 -8.00
N PRO A 75 24.36 24.08 -7.46
CA PRO A 75 25.69 24.04 -8.06
C PRO A 75 26.80 23.52 -7.13
#